data_AF-A0A6S6M443-F1
#
_entry.id   AF-A0A6S6M443-F1
#
_cell.length_a   1.000
_cell.length_b   1.000
_cell.length_c   1.000
_cell.angle_alpha   90.00
_cell.angle_beta   90.00
_cell.angle_gamma   90.00
#
_symmetry.space_group_name_H-M   'P 1'
#
loop_
_entity.id
_entity.type
_entity.pdbx_description
1 polymer ?
#
loop_
_entity_poly.entity_id
_entity_poly.type
_entity_poly.pdbx_seq_one_letter_code
_entity_poly.pdbx_strand_id
1 'polypeptide(L)'
;MSGKTAAFKPAVIVICLLLAAFAYLGGCSGGGSDATKGTLKLAITDRQSDSFGKVVIAIREIRVVPRGLEGAADNDPNLPVLVRFATPKVVDVMALRFLQEPLGEIVLPAGSYSQIRLVLEPNPNGNRPPVNYLTLSSDLNGSNPIPLDTPSGQQSGLKVLGPVEVKAGVINAVMIDFDPNTAIVPRGNGGYNLKPTGIRMVQMAGELPQFGSIIGNVSSSFAQWSSATVSVKRRGTVNDSDPIAAGRIFSSYTSGRWQAPFAVFVPPASGSVGYKTFITANGFALYSSQAVSVAQGDATELGEIVLTPQ
;
A
#
# COMPACT_ATOMS: atom_id res chain seq x y z
N MET A 1 88.37 9.77 42.53
CA MET A 1 87.73 10.66 41.54
C MET A 1 86.22 10.54 41.73
N SER A 2 85.63 11.38 42.58
CA SER A 2 84.88 12.61 42.25
C SER A 2 83.58 12.31 41.47
N GLY A 3 82.37 12.68 41.89
CA GLY A 3 81.94 13.51 43.00
C GLY A 3 80.42 13.74 43.02
N LYS A 4 79.95 14.29 44.16
CA LYS A 4 78.89 15.28 44.43
C LYS A 4 77.51 15.24 43.72
N THR A 5 76.51 15.32 44.59
CA THR A 5 75.10 15.76 44.46
C THR A 5 74.88 17.12 43.80
N ALA A 6 73.79 17.29 43.04
CA ALA A 6 72.97 18.52 42.97
C ALA A 6 71.61 18.27 42.28
N ALA A 7 70.56 18.94 42.78
CA ALA A 7 69.21 19.02 42.22
C ALA A 7 69.08 20.19 41.22
N PHE A 8 68.24 20.10 40.18
CA PHE A 8 67.63 21.24 39.46
C PHE A 8 66.45 20.78 38.56
N LYS A 9 65.27 21.39 38.71
CA LYS A 9 64.21 21.53 37.67
C LYS A 9 64.43 22.93 37.04
N PRO A 10 64.15 23.26 35.75
CA PRO A 10 62.79 23.27 35.18
C PRO A 10 62.69 23.04 33.65
N ALA A 11 61.47 23.19 33.14
CA ALA A 11 60.99 23.03 31.78
C ALA A 11 61.75 23.80 30.67
N VAL A 12 61.86 23.19 29.49
CA VAL A 12 61.78 23.92 28.21
C VAL A 12 60.88 23.13 27.26
N ILE A 13 59.77 23.78 26.92
CA ILE A 13 58.79 23.41 25.91
C ILE A 13 59.42 23.68 24.54
N VAL A 14 59.48 22.67 23.67
CA VAL A 14 59.47 22.89 22.21
C VAL A 14 58.47 21.92 21.60
N ILE A 15 57.34 22.52 21.22
CA ILE A 15 56.23 21.94 20.48
C ILE A 15 56.68 21.72 19.03
N CYS A 16 56.73 20.46 18.58
CA CYS A 16 56.67 20.12 17.17
C CYS A 16 55.55 19.09 16.96
N LEU A 17 54.38 19.61 16.60
CA LEU A 17 53.23 18.89 16.07
C LEU A 17 53.64 18.06 14.84
N LEU A 18 53.66 16.73 14.99
CA LEU A 18 53.64 15.77 13.89
C LEU A 18 52.49 14.80 14.14
N LEU A 19 51.31 15.20 13.66
CA LEU A 19 50.07 14.44 13.68
C LEU A 19 49.38 14.69 12.35
N ALA A 20 49.59 13.79 11.38
CA ALA A 20 48.64 13.44 10.31
C ALA A 20 49.32 12.53 9.28
N ALA A 21 48.75 11.32 9.12
CA ALA A 21 48.68 10.51 7.90
C ALA A 21 48.90 9.01 8.20
N PHE A 22 47.96 8.40 8.92
CA PHE A 22 47.68 6.98 8.75
C PHE A 22 46.37 6.88 7.98
N ALA A 23 46.51 6.96 6.65
CA ALA A 23 45.42 6.81 5.71
C ALA A 23 45.32 5.37 5.23
N TYR A 24 44.13 4.79 5.44
CA TYR A 24 43.37 4.04 4.45
C TYR A 24 44.09 2.95 3.64
N LEU A 25 43.98 1.71 4.14
CA LEU A 25 43.86 0.51 3.31
C LEU A 25 42.74 -0.37 3.86
N GLY A 26 41.51 0.00 3.49
CA GLY A 26 40.32 -0.84 3.54
C GLY A 26 39.68 -0.80 2.15
N GLY A 27 40.32 -1.45 1.19
CA GLY A 27 39.79 -1.60 -0.16
C GLY A 27 38.82 -2.77 -0.21
N CYS A 28 37.55 -2.49 -0.45
CA CYS A 28 36.75 -3.30 -1.36
C CYS A 28 35.91 -2.36 -2.23
N SER A 29 36.12 -2.52 -3.52
CA SER A 29 35.62 -1.75 -4.65
C SER A 29 34.13 -1.98 -4.92
N GLY A 30 33.40 -0.90 -5.20
CA GLY A 30 32.04 -0.94 -5.76
C GLY A 30 31.30 0.37 -5.53
N GLY A 31 31.60 1.41 -6.31
CA GLY A 31 30.94 2.71 -6.23
C GLY A 31 29.53 2.70 -6.87
N GLY A 32 28.57 3.36 -6.21
CA GLY A 32 27.29 3.74 -6.83
C GLY A 32 26.04 3.74 -5.93
N SER A 33 25.95 4.71 -5.00
CA SER A 33 24.72 5.25 -4.38
C SER A 33 23.58 4.29 -3.97
N ASP A 34 23.60 3.79 -2.72
CA ASP A 34 22.39 3.27 -2.05
C ASP A 34 21.50 4.39 -1.47
N ALA A 35 22.00 5.63 -1.38
CA ALA A 35 21.25 6.79 -0.88
C ALA A 35 20.16 7.31 -1.84
N THR A 36 19.96 6.68 -3.00
CA THR A 36 18.99 7.11 -4.03
C THR A 36 17.88 6.08 -4.29
N LYS A 37 17.86 4.95 -3.56
CA LYS A 37 16.89 3.87 -3.75
C LYS A 37 16.19 3.50 -2.44
N GLY A 38 14.94 3.08 -2.52
CA GLY A 38 14.14 2.53 -1.43
C GLY A 38 13.63 1.15 -1.77
N THR A 39 13.21 0.39 -0.76
CA THR A 39 12.54 -0.91 -0.98
C THR A 39 11.04 -0.69 -0.96
N LEU A 40 10.30 -1.20 -1.94
CA LEU A 40 8.85 -1.26 -1.92
C LEU A 40 8.43 -2.70 -1.60
N LYS A 41 7.60 -2.87 -0.57
CA LYS A 41 6.97 -4.14 -0.22
C LYS A 41 5.49 -4.06 -0.53
N LEU A 42 4.95 -5.06 -1.20
CA LEU A 42 3.56 -5.10 -1.63
C LEU A 42 2.83 -6.27 -0.97
N ALA A 43 1.66 -5.98 -0.40
CA ALA A 43 0.71 -6.98 0.09
C ALA A 43 -0.70 -6.71 -0.48
N ILE A 44 -1.58 -7.71 -0.40
CA ILE A 44 -3.00 -7.57 -0.69
C ILE A 44 -3.83 -7.97 0.52
N THR A 45 -4.96 -7.32 0.71
CA THR A 45 -5.98 -7.58 1.72
C THR A 45 -7.35 -7.33 1.12
N ASP A 46 -8.39 -7.79 1.81
CA ASP A 46 -9.77 -7.69 1.37
C ASP A 46 -10.65 -6.90 2.33
N ARG A 47 -11.74 -6.37 1.79
CA ARG A 47 -12.88 -5.84 2.55
C ARG A 47 -14.01 -6.87 2.58
N GLN A 48 -14.67 -7.00 3.73
CA GLN A 48 -15.84 -7.87 3.86
C GLN A 48 -16.90 -7.63 2.76
N SER A 49 -17.45 -8.73 2.26
CA SER A 49 -18.64 -8.76 1.42
C SER A 49 -19.52 -9.95 1.79
N ASP A 50 -20.82 -9.71 1.88
CA ASP A 50 -21.82 -10.74 2.17
C ASP A 50 -22.37 -11.38 0.88
N SER A 51 -21.99 -10.84 -0.29
CA SER A 51 -22.52 -11.28 -1.59
C SER A 51 -21.77 -12.46 -2.20
N PHE A 52 -20.52 -12.67 -1.78
CA PHE A 52 -19.60 -13.63 -2.39
C PHE A 52 -19.06 -14.62 -1.36
N GLY A 53 -18.98 -15.89 -1.74
CA GLY A 53 -18.33 -16.93 -0.94
C GLY A 53 -16.82 -16.91 -1.18
N LYS A 54 -16.41 -16.87 -2.45
CA LYS A 54 -15.00 -16.78 -2.88
C LYS A 54 -14.86 -15.76 -3.99
N VAL A 55 -13.70 -15.13 -4.06
CA VAL A 55 -13.28 -14.32 -5.21
C VAL A 55 -11.81 -14.62 -5.42
N VAL A 56 -11.53 -15.43 -6.44
CA VAL A 56 -10.20 -15.96 -6.72
C VAL A 56 -9.61 -15.25 -7.93
N ILE A 57 -8.37 -14.77 -7.78
CA ILE A 57 -7.56 -14.21 -8.86
C ILE A 57 -6.22 -14.93 -8.93
N ALA A 58 -5.72 -15.17 -10.14
CA ALA A 58 -4.43 -15.78 -10.40
C ALA A 58 -3.48 -14.73 -11.00
N ILE A 59 -2.48 -14.31 -10.23
CA ILE A 59 -1.54 -13.24 -10.61
C ILE A 59 -0.27 -13.86 -11.19
N ARG A 60 0.10 -13.50 -12.42
CA ARG A 60 1.34 -13.96 -13.07
C ARG A 60 2.51 -13.03 -12.83
N GLU A 61 2.25 -11.73 -12.82
CA GLU A 61 3.29 -10.72 -12.79
C GLU A 61 2.75 -9.43 -12.18
N ILE A 62 3.62 -8.73 -11.45
CA ILE A 62 3.31 -7.43 -10.86
C ILE A 62 4.34 -6.43 -11.36
N ARG A 63 3.85 -5.29 -11.85
CA ARG A 63 4.69 -4.15 -12.25
C ARG A 63 4.36 -2.92 -11.45
N VAL A 64 5.39 -2.14 -11.14
CA VAL A 64 5.24 -0.81 -10.56
C VAL A 64 5.37 0.21 -11.69
N VAL A 65 4.55 1.26 -11.68
CA VAL A 65 4.52 2.27 -12.73
C VAL A 65 5.01 3.61 -12.18
N PRO A 66 6.18 4.09 -12.62
CA PRO A 66 6.65 5.44 -12.30
C PRO A 66 5.64 6.49 -12.76
N ARG A 67 5.53 7.59 -12.00
CA ARG A 67 4.68 8.72 -12.41
C ARG A 67 5.11 9.23 -13.79
N GLY A 68 4.15 9.40 -14.69
CA GLY A 68 4.38 9.79 -16.10
C GLY A 68 4.42 8.63 -17.09
N LEU A 69 4.44 7.37 -16.62
CA LEU A 69 4.38 6.16 -17.46
C LEU A 69 3.04 5.41 -17.37
N GLU A 70 1.96 6.09 -16.93
CA GLU A 70 0.63 5.49 -16.77
C GLU A 70 0.07 4.95 -18.10
N GLY A 71 0.41 5.62 -19.21
CA GLY A 71 0.04 5.25 -20.58
C GLY A 71 0.94 4.20 -21.24
N ALA A 72 2.06 3.80 -20.61
CA ALA A 72 2.99 2.83 -21.19
C ALA A 72 2.31 1.47 -21.42
N ALA A 73 2.77 0.71 -22.41
CA ALA A 73 2.32 -0.66 -22.63
C ALA A 73 2.70 -1.56 -21.44
N ASP A 74 1.98 -2.65 -21.22
CA ASP A 74 2.24 -3.54 -20.08
C ASP A 74 3.61 -4.19 -20.10
N ASN A 75 4.11 -4.52 -21.29
CA ASN A 75 5.43 -5.09 -21.49
C ASN A 75 6.53 -4.03 -21.67
N ASP A 76 6.23 -2.75 -21.43
CA ASP A 76 7.22 -1.68 -21.57
C ASP A 76 8.43 -1.97 -20.67
N PRO A 77 9.66 -1.98 -21.23
CA PRO A 77 10.87 -2.33 -20.49
C PRO A 77 11.21 -1.33 -19.39
N ASN A 78 10.63 -0.13 -19.42
CA ASN A 78 10.83 0.91 -18.41
C ASN A 78 9.90 0.75 -17.20
N LEU A 79 8.99 -0.22 -17.21
CA LEU A 79 8.17 -0.56 -16.05
C LEU A 79 8.89 -1.61 -15.18
N PRO A 80 9.33 -1.25 -13.96
CA PRO A 80 9.93 -2.21 -13.05
C PRO A 80 9.02 -3.40 -12.77
N VAL A 81 9.56 -4.61 -12.97
CA VAL A 81 8.88 -5.86 -12.63
C VAL A 81 9.14 -6.15 -11.15
N LEU A 82 8.12 -5.97 -10.32
CA LEU A 82 8.20 -6.27 -8.88
C LEU A 82 8.41 -7.77 -8.66
N VAL A 83 7.60 -8.58 -9.32
CA VAL A 83 7.72 -10.04 -9.29
C VAL A 83 7.13 -10.64 -10.55
N ARG A 84 7.73 -11.73 -11.01
CA ARG A 84 7.16 -12.63 -12.02
C ARG A 84 7.08 -14.02 -11.40
N PHE A 85 5.87 -14.56 -11.30
CA PHE A 85 5.65 -15.86 -10.70
C PHE A 85 5.84 -16.98 -11.74
N ALA A 86 6.64 -18.00 -11.41
CA ALA A 86 6.81 -19.18 -12.26
C ALA A 86 5.50 -19.97 -12.41
N THR A 87 4.74 -20.05 -11.32
CA THR A 87 3.36 -20.52 -11.29
C THR A 87 2.49 -19.37 -10.76
N PRO A 88 1.36 -19.02 -11.39
CA PRO A 88 0.57 -17.88 -10.96
C PRO A 88 0.24 -17.93 -9.46
N LYS A 89 0.43 -16.80 -8.77
CA LYS A 89 0.04 -16.65 -7.37
C LYS A 89 -1.48 -16.58 -7.31
N VAL A 90 -2.10 -17.65 -6.80
CA VAL A 90 -3.54 -17.72 -6.59
C VAL A 90 -3.89 -17.07 -5.26
N VAL A 91 -4.82 -16.13 -5.29
CA VAL A 91 -5.32 -15.40 -4.12
C VAL A 91 -6.83 -15.51 -4.11
N ASP A 92 -7.40 -16.09 -3.04
CA ASP A 92 -8.81 -15.93 -2.71
C ASP A 92 -8.94 -14.69 -1.81
N VAL A 93 -9.38 -13.58 -2.38
CA VAL A 93 -9.45 -12.32 -1.63
C VAL A 93 -10.43 -12.43 -0.46
N MET A 94 -11.50 -13.21 -0.59
CA MET A 94 -12.49 -13.39 0.50
C MET A 94 -11.89 -14.08 1.73
N ALA A 95 -10.77 -14.80 1.57
CA ALA A 95 -10.02 -15.41 2.68
C ALA A 95 -9.09 -14.41 3.38
N LEU A 96 -8.90 -13.21 2.81
CA LEU A 96 -8.01 -12.17 3.35
C LEU A 96 -8.72 -11.19 4.28
N ARG A 97 -9.89 -11.55 4.81
CA ARG A 97 -10.58 -10.75 5.84
C ARG A 97 -9.66 -10.57 7.02
N PHE A 98 -9.12 -9.35 7.15
CA PHE A 98 -8.16 -8.98 8.18
C PHE A 98 -6.82 -9.75 8.13
N LEU A 99 -6.48 -10.33 6.97
CA LEU A 99 -5.19 -10.97 6.71
C LEU A 99 -4.50 -10.27 5.55
N GLN A 100 -3.18 -10.14 5.64
CA GLN A 100 -2.35 -9.64 4.56
C GLN A 100 -1.70 -10.82 3.87
N GLU A 101 -1.83 -10.88 2.55
CA GLU A 101 -1.08 -11.80 1.71
C GLU A 101 0.07 -11.03 1.04
N PRO A 102 1.34 -11.32 1.39
CA PRO A 102 2.48 -10.72 0.71
C PRO A 102 2.49 -11.09 -0.77
N LEU A 103 2.66 -10.08 -1.62
CA LEU A 103 2.77 -10.24 -3.07
C LEU A 103 4.22 -10.14 -3.57
N GLY A 104 5.11 -9.50 -2.79
CA GLY A 104 6.55 -9.45 -3.08
C GLY A 104 7.18 -8.12 -2.70
N GLU A 105 8.44 -7.95 -3.10
CA GLU A 105 9.21 -6.74 -2.83
C GLU A 105 10.16 -6.41 -3.99
N ILE A 106 10.53 -5.14 -4.10
CA ILE A 106 11.46 -4.64 -5.12
C ILE A 106 12.23 -3.42 -4.62
N VAL A 107 13.52 -3.33 -4.98
CA VAL A 107 14.31 -2.11 -4.78
C VAL A 107 14.12 -1.17 -5.96
N LEU A 108 13.67 0.04 -5.69
CA LEU A 108 13.30 1.06 -6.66
C LEU A 108 14.06 2.36 -6.42
N PRO A 109 14.36 3.16 -7.46
CA PRO A 109 14.75 4.56 -7.28
C PRO A 109 13.75 5.31 -6.38
N ALA A 110 14.26 6.19 -5.52
CA ALA A 110 13.41 7.08 -4.75
C ALA A 110 12.65 8.01 -5.70
N GLY A 111 11.36 8.19 -5.45
CA GLY A 111 10.50 8.97 -6.33
C GLY A 111 9.02 8.61 -6.21
N SER A 112 8.22 9.23 -7.08
CA SER A 112 6.78 9.02 -7.13
C SER A 112 6.40 7.97 -8.16
N TYR A 113 5.57 7.02 -7.73
CA TYR A 113 4.91 6.00 -8.52
C TYR A 113 3.41 6.23 -8.42
N SER A 114 2.66 5.90 -9.48
CA SER A 114 1.24 6.27 -9.58
C SER A 114 0.30 5.10 -9.78
N GLN A 115 0.85 3.92 -10.07
CA GLN A 115 0.08 2.73 -10.39
C GLN A 115 0.86 1.45 -10.12
N ILE A 116 0.15 0.39 -9.73
CA ILE A 116 0.61 -0.99 -9.78
C ILE A 116 -0.23 -1.75 -10.81
N ARG A 117 0.40 -2.59 -11.63
CA ARG A 117 -0.29 -3.46 -12.59
C ARG A 117 -0.22 -4.89 -12.11
N LEU A 118 -1.38 -5.50 -11.87
CA LEU A 118 -1.49 -6.93 -11.64
C LEU A 118 -1.83 -7.61 -12.96
N VAL A 119 -0.85 -8.28 -13.56
CA VAL A 119 -1.06 -9.07 -14.77
C VAL A 119 -1.63 -10.43 -14.34
N LEU A 120 -2.91 -10.65 -14.63
CA LEU A 120 -3.61 -11.87 -14.28
C LEU A 120 -3.41 -12.97 -15.34
N GLU A 121 -3.48 -14.22 -14.91
CA GLU A 121 -3.54 -15.38 -15.80
C GLU A 121 -4.88 -15.36 -16.52
N PRO A 122 -4.96 -15.43 -17.86
CA PRO A 122 -6.23 -15.48 -18.55
C PRO A 122 -7.02 -16.74 -18.16
N ASN A 123 -8.34 -16.61 -18.05
CA ASN A 123 -9.19 -17.78 -17.93
C ASN A 123 -9.03 -18.69 -19.16
N PRO A 124 -8.92 -20.01 -18.98
CA PRO A 124 -8.80 -20.93 -20.10
C PRO A 124 -10.08 -20.92 -20.94
N ASN A 125 -9.93 -21.11 -22.25
CA ASN A 125 -11.08 -21.31 -23.15
C ASN A 125 -11.64 -22.74 -23.01
N GLY A 126 -12.93 -22.90 -23.32
CA GLY A 126 -13.62 -24.20 -23.31
C GLY A 126 -14.02 -24.68 -21.91
N ASN A 127 -14.21 -26.00 -21.75
CA ASN A 127 -14.75 -26.61 -20.53
C ASN A 127 -13.71 -26.83 -19.41
N ARG A 128 -12.67 -26.00 -19.34
CA ARG A 128 -11.67 -26.10 -18.26
C ARG A 128 -12.08 -25.21 -17.09
N PRO A 129 -11.78 -25.59 -15.84
CA PRO A 129 -12.09 -24.74 -14.69
C PRO A 129 -11.43 -23.36 -14.82
N PRO A 130 -12.14 -22.26 -14.51
CA PRO A 130 -11.58 -20.92 -14.53
C PRO A 130 -10.54 -20.74 -13.43
N VAL A 131 -9.54 -19.88 -13.68
CA VAL A 131 -8.48 -19.52 -12.72
C VAL A 131 -8.73 -18.15 -12.06
N ASN A 132 -9.57 -17.30 -12.66
CA ASN A 132 -10.15 -16.13 -12.03
C ASN A 132 -11.67 -16.30 -12.01
N TYR A 133 -12.24 -16.40 -10.82
CA TYR A 133 -13.66 -16.71 -10.67
C TYR A 133 -14.18 -16.20 -9.34
N LEU A 134 -15.50 -16.19 -9.20
CA LEU A 134 -16.17 -16.02 -7.92
C LEU A 134 -17.11 -17.18 -7.64
N THR A 135 -17.54 -17.31 -6.39
CA THR A 135 -18.75 -18.05 -6.03
C THR A 135 -19.68 -17.11 -5.27
N LEU A 136 -20.98 -17.31 -5.39
CA LEU A 136 -21.96 -16.54 -4.62
C LEU A 136 -21.99 -17.05 -3.17
N SER A 137 -22.34 -16.19 -2.23
CA SER A 137 -22.49 -16.59 -0.82
C SER A 137 -23.58 -17.64 -0.60
N SER A 138 -24.55 -17.73 -1.52
CA SER A 138 -25.56 -18.79 -1.55
C SER A 138 -25.02 -20.16 -1.99
N ASP A 139 -23.82 -20.22 -2.61
CA ASP A 139 -23.15 -21.47 -2.97
C ASP A 139 -22.31 -21.99 -1.80
N LEU A 140 -23.00 -22.62 -0.82
CA LEU A 140 -22.40 -23.07 0.44
C LEU A 140 -21.25 -24.07 0.26
N ASN A 141 -21.21 -24.79 -0.86
CA ASN A 141 -20.16 -25.77 -1.16
C ASN A 141 -19.03 -25.16 -2.01
N GLY A 142 -19.15 -23.90 -2.44
CA GLY A 142 -18.21 -23.21 -3.32
C GLY A 142 -17.88 -23.99 -4.60
N SER A 143 -18.82 -24.82 -5.07
CA SER A 143 -18.62 -25.80 -6.13
C SER A 143 -19.05 -25.28 -7.51
N ASN A 144 -19.64 -24.09 -7.57
CA ASN A 144 -20.13 -23.47 -8.79
C ASN A 144 -19.32 -22.20 -9.11
N PRO A 145 -18.08 -22.34 -9.61
CA PRO A 145 -17.26 -21.19 -9.96
C PRO A 145 -17.84 -20.44 -11.17
N ILE A 146 -18.09 -19.15 -11.00
CA ILE A 146 -18.53 -18.25 -12.07
C ILE A 146 -17.29 -17.50 -12.58
N PRO A 147 -16.91 -17.66 -13.87
CA PRO A 147 -15.71 -17.02 -14.41
C PRO A 147 -15.83 -15.49 -14.37
N LEU A 148 -14.75 -14.84 -13.91
CA LEU A 148 -14.61 -13.39 -14.00
C LEU A 148 -14.11 -13.00 -15.39
N ASP A 149 -14.77 -12.03 -16.02
CA ASP A 149 -14.16 -11.34 -17.15
C ASP A 149 -13.17 -10.29 -16.61
N THR A 150 -11.89 -10.53 -16.90
CA THR A 150 -10.78 -9.74 -16.41
C THR A 150 -10.30 -8.77 -17.48
N PRO A 151 -10.00 -7.49 -17.15
CA PRO A 151 -9.46 -6.52 -18.11
C PRO A 151 -8.19 -6.98 -18.84
N SER A 152 -7.41 -7.89 -18.22
CA SER A 152 -6.21 -8.51 -18.78
C SER A 152 -6.43 -9.36 -20.04
N GLY A 153 -7.67 -9.76 -20.33
CA GLY A 153 -8.00 -10.44 -21.60
C GLY A 153 -7.81 -9.55 -22.84
N GLN A 154 -7.68 -8.23 -22.66
CA GLN A 154 -7.57 -7.23 -23.72
C GLN A 154 -6.23 -6.45 -23.71
N GLN A 155 -5.13 -7.10 -23.29
CA GLN A 155 -3.74 -6.59 -23.32
C GLN A 155 -3.33 -5.63 -22.19
N SER A 156 -4.19 -5.31 -21.22
CA SER A 156 -3.76 -4.56 -20.02
C SER A 156 -4.18 -5.22 -18.72
N GLY A 157 -3.22 -5.58 -17.87
CA GLY A 157 -3.39 -6.06 -16.51
C GLY A 157 -4.27 -5.14 -15.66
N LEU A 158 -4.72 -5.64 -14.52
CA LEU A 158 -5.54 -4.88 -13.59
C LEU A 158 -4.74 -3.70 -13.02
N LYS A 159 -5.09 -2.49 -13.45
CA LYS A 159 -4.40 -1.25 -13.10
C LYS A 159 -4.92 -0.70 -11.78
N VAL A 160 -4.16 -0.86 -10.70
CA VAL A 160 -4.48 -0.28 -9.39
C VAL A 160 -3.85 1.10 -9.31
N LEU A 161 -4.68 2.13 -9.17
CA LEU A 161 -4.25 3.54 -9.17
C LEU A 161 -4.00 4.04 -7.74
N GLY A 162 -2.98 4.87 -7.58
CA GLY A 162 -2.70 5.55 -6.31
C GLY A 162 -1.29 6.11 -6.24
N PRO A 163 -1.08 7.27 -5.62
CA PRO A 163 0.27 7.77 -5.38
C PRO A 163 1.00 6.86 -4.40
N VAL A 164 2.19 6.43 -4.76
CA VAL A 164 3.15 5.74 -3.89
C VAL A 164 4.44 6.53 -3.94
N GLU A 165 4.93 6.97 -2.78
CA GLU A 165 6.23 7.59 -2.65
C GLU A 165 7.24 6.57 -2.16
N VAL A 166 8.26 6.27 -2.96
CA VAL A 166 9.40 5.47 -2.52
C VAL A 166 10.45 6.42 -1.97
N LYS A 167 10.72 6.34 -0.66
CA LYS A 167 11.78 7.10 0.01
C LYS A 167 13.08 6.31 0.04
N ALA A 168 14.20 7.00 -0.14
CA ALA A 168 15.52 6.37 -0.13
C ALA A 168 15.87 5.79 1.25
N GLY A 169 16.56 4.66 1.27
CA GLY A 169 17.09 4.04 2.50
C GLY A 169 16.05 3.44 3.44
N VAL A 170 14.76 3.39 3.06
CA VAL A 170 13.68 2.83 3.90
C VAL A 170 12.83 1.82 3.14
N ILE A 171 12.10 1.01 3.90
CA ILE A 171 11.05 0.11 3.42
C ILE A 171 9.75 0.92 3.29
N ASN A 172 9.16 0.89 2.11
CA ASN A 172 7.91 1.55 1.76
C ASN A 172 6.85 0.44 1.59
N ALA A 173 6.08 0.18 2.64
CA ALA A 173 5.02 -0.82 2.60
C ALA A 173 3.79 -0.25 1.87
N VAL A 174 3.31 -0.98 0.88
CA VAL A 174 2.11 -0.65 0.11
C VAL A 174 1.16 -1.84 0.20
N MET A 175 -0.10 -1.55 0.48
CA MET A 175 -1.15 -2.54 0.54
C MET A 175 -2.17 -2.29 -0.55
N ILE A 176 -2.48 -3.33 -1.30
CA ILE A 176 -3.63 -3.39 -2.21
C ILE A 176 -4.83 -3.78 -1.36
N ASP A 177 -5.80 -2.88 -1.29
CA ASP A 177 -7.06 -3.13 -0.63
C ASP A 177 -8.12 -3.39 -1.69
N PHE A 178 -8.60 -4.63 -1.71
CA PHE A 178 -9.58 -5.13 -2.66
C PHE A 178 -10.97 -5.04 -2.01
N ASP A 179 -11.88 -4.25 -2.59
CA ASP A 179 -13.28 -4.19 -2.19
C ASP A 179 -14.15 -4.94 -3.20
N PRO A 180 -14.55 -6.20 -2.93
CA PRO A 180 -15.29 -7.01 -3.87
C PRO A 180 -16.67 -6.44 -4.18
N ASN A 181 -17.25 -5.63 -3.28
CA ASN A 181 -18.56 -5.00 -3.49
C ASN A 181 -18.53 -3.94 -4.60
N THR A 182 -17.35 -3.42 -4.95
CA THR A 182 -17.19 -2.40 -5.99
C THR A 182 -16.26 -2.85 -7.13
N ALA A 183 -15.37 -3.82 -6.85
CA ALA A 183 -14.50 -4.43 -7.85
C ALA A 183 -15.24 -5.45 -8.71
N ILE A 184 -16.29 -6.10 -8.19
CA ILE A 184 -17.07 -7.09 -8.93
C ILE A 184 -18.40 -6.49 -9.40
N VAL A 185 -18.61 -6.47 -10.72
CA VAL A 185 -19.82 -5.88 -11.33
C VAL A 185 -20.59 -6.93 -12.12
N PRO A 186 -21.87 -7.21 -11.79
CA PRO A 186 -22.69 -8.14 -12.56
C PRO A 186 -22.92 -7.62 -13.98
N ARG A 187 -23.01 -8.54 -14.93
CA ARG A 187 -23.42 -8.29 -16.31
C ARG A 187 -24.88 -8.71 -16.49
N GLY A 188 -25.58 -8.08 -17.42
CA GLY A 188 -26.97 -8.43 -17.76
C GLY A 188 -27.15 -9.84 -18.37
N ASN A 189 -26.06 -10.58 -18.59
CA ASN A 189 -26.07 -11.95 -19.11
C ASN A 189 -25.71 -13.01 -18.05
N GLY A 190 -25.68 -12.65 -16.75
CA GLY A 190 -25.35 -13.56 -15.65
C GLY A 190 -23.84 -13.75 -15.40
N GLY A 191 -22.97 -13.11 -16.19
CA GLY A 191 -21.53 -13.05 -15.91
C GLY A 191 -21.12 -11.92 -14.97
N TYR A 192 -19.84 -11.84 -14.60
CA TYR A 192 -19.30 -10.79 -13.75
C TYR A 192 -18.01 -10.20 -14.31
N ASN A 193 -17.83 -8.90 -14.10
CA ASN A 193 -16.63 -8.14 -14.45
C ASN A 193 -15.78 -7.87 -13.22
N LEU A 194 -14.46 -8.01 -13.37
CA LEU A 194 -13.50 -7.45 -12.44
C LEU A 194 -13.10 -6.03 -12.90
N LYS A 195 -13.32 -5.02 -12.06
CA LYS A 195 -12.96 -3.62 -12.33
C LYS A 195 -11.89 -3.13 -11.36
N PRO A 196 -10.90 -2.36 -11.84
CA PRO A 196 -9.90 -1.78 -10.95
C PRO A 196 -10.44 -0.72 -9.98
N THR A 197 -11.63 -0.15 -10.22
CA THR A 197 -12.20 0.94 -9.41
C THR A 197 -12.46 0.56 -7.96
N GLY A 198 -12.67 -0.74 -7.66
CA GLY A 198 -12.82 -1.24 -6.29
C GLY A 198 -11.53 -1.67 -5.65
N ILE A 199 -10.38 -1.36 -6.26
CA ILE A 199 -9.07 -1.80 -5.80
C ILE A 199 -8.19 -0.57 -5.65
N ARG A 200 -7.61 -0.38 -4.46
CA ARG A 200 -6.82 0.81 -4.15
C ARG A 200 -5.46 0.46 -3.58
N MET A 201 -4.53 1.40 -3.65
CA MET A 201 -3.28 1.35 -2.91
C MET A 201 -3.38 2.20 -1.65
N VAL A 202 -2.89 1.65 -0.55
CA VAL A 202 -2.69 2.34 0.73
C VAL A 202 -1.21 2.24 1.07
N GLN A 203 -0.55 3.40 1.23
CA GLN A 203 0.84 3.43 1.68
C GLN A 203 0.87 3.44 3.20
N MET A 204 1.65 2.51 3.75
CA MET A 204 1.81 2.26 5.18
C MET A 204 3.15 2.85 5.65
N ALA A 205 3.18 3.37 6.87
CA ALA A 205 4.42 3.86 7.49
C ALA A 205 5.40 2.72 7.87
N GLY A 206 4.93 1.47 7.89
CA GLY A 206 5.72 0.28 8.16
C GLY A 206 4.89 -0.99 7.95
N GLU A 207 5.52 -2.16 8.11
CA GLU A 207 4.80 -3.44 8.10
C GLU A 207 3.88 -3.56 9.31
N LEU A 208 2.71 -4.16 9.12
CA LEU A 208 1.75 -4.42 10.19
C LEU A 208 1.63 -5.94 10.43
N PRO A 209 2.41 -6.52 11.37
CA PRO A 209 2.30 -7.94 11.68
C PRO A 209 0.97 -8.31 12.33
N GLN A 210 0.35 -7.34 13.00
CA GLN A 210 -1.01 -7.40 13.52
C GLN A 210 -1.70 -6.10 13.14
N PHE A 211 -2.98 -6.18 12.81
CA PHE A 211 -3.75 -5.00 12.43
C PHE A 211 -5.24 -5.20 12.68
N GLY A 212 -5.94 -4.08 12.77
CA GLY A 212 -7.38 -3.98 12.49
C GLY A 212 -7.60 -2.96 11.38
N SER A 213 -8.85 -2.57 11.15
CA SER A 213 -9.17 -1.57 10.14
C SER A 213 -10.09 -0.47 10.67
N ILE A 214 -9.99 0.70 10.07
CA ILE A 214 -10.95 1.80 10.23
C ILE A 214 -11.66 1.95 8.89
N ILE A 215 -12.98 1.82 8.89
CA ILE A 215 -13.78 1.87 7.67
C ILE A 215 -14.79 3.02 7.71
N GLY A 216 -15.16 3.54 6.55
CA GLY A 216 -16.15 4.62 6.42
C GLY A 216 -16.59 4.83 4.97
N ASN A 217 -17.52 5.76 4.76
CA ASN A 217 -17.97 6.15 3.44
C ASN A 217 -17.99 7.67 3.32
N VAL A 218 -17.13 8.23 2.46
CA VAL A 218 -17.12 9.67 2.18
C VAL A 218 -18.22 9.98 1.20
N SER A 219 -19.06 10.98 1.49
CA SER A 219 -20.17 11.36 0.62
C SER A 219 -20.28 12.87 0.42
N SER A 220 -20.92 13.26 -0.68
CA SER A 220 -21.42 14.62 -0.89
C SER A 220 -22.66 14.60 -1.78
N SER A 221 -23.71 15.28 -1.35
CA SER A 221 -24.97 15.46 -2.09
C SER A 221 -25.02 16.75 -2.90
N PHE A 222 -24.11 17.70 -2.64
CA PHE A 222 -24.22 19.07 -3.15
C PHE A 222 -23.06 19.52 -4.03
N ALA A 223 -21.96 18.76 -4.06
CA ALA A 223 -20.80 19.10 -4.86
C ALA A 223 -20.15 17.86 -5.48
N GLN A 224 -19.85 17.96 -6.77
CA GLN A 224 -19.01 16.99 -7.45
C GLN A 224 -17.59 17.09 -6.91
N TRP A 225 -17.04 15.94 -6.54
CA TRP A 225 -15.62 15.78 -6.24
C TRP A 225 -15.13 14.55 -6.99
N SER A 226 -13.85 14.50 -7.37
CA SER A 226 -13.28 13.36 -8.10
C SER A 226 -12.53 12.40 -7.19
N SER A 227 -11.89 12.93 -6.15
CA SER A 227 -11.06 12.16 -5.23
C SER A 227 -10.71 12.92 -3.97
N ALA A 228 -10.31 12.18 -2.95
CA ALA A 228 -9.98 12.66 -1.62
C ALA A 228 -8.81 11.84 -1.09
N THR A 229 -8.02 12.41 -0.19
CA THR A 229 -6.97 11.68 0.52
C THR A 229 -7.49 11.34 1.90
N VAL A 230 -7.48 10.05 2.24
CA VAL A 230 -7.72 9.55 3.58
C VAL A 230 -6.37 9.33 4.23
N SER A 231 -6.21 9.82 5.46
CA SER A 231 -4.99 9.61 6.24
C SER A 231 -5.33 9.34 7.69
N VAL A 232 -4.58 8.45 8.33
CA VAL A 232 -4.79 8.06 9.73
C VAL A 232 -3.54 8.34 10.55
N LYS A 233 -3.72 8.91 11.74
CA LYS A 233 -2.64 9.24 12.68
C LYS A 233 -2.96 8.74 14.08
N ARG A 234 -1.95 8.30 14.85
CA ARG A 234 -2.14 8.00 16.27
C ARG A 234 -2.40 9.29 17.06
N ARG A 235 -3.27 9.17 18.07
CA ARG A 235 -3.65 10.23 19.00
C ARG A 235 -3.76 9.68 20.42
N GLY A 236 -3.56 10.54 21.41
CA GLY A 236 -3.55 10.18 22.82
C GLY A 236 -2.15 10.35 23.39
N THR A 237 -1.61 9.31 24.02
CA THR A 237 -0.24 9.32 24.56
C THR A 237 0.84 9.46 23.48
N VAL A 238 0.53 9.07 22.25
CA VAL A 238 1.34 9.30 21.04
C VAL A 238 0.55 10.17 20.08
N ASN A 239 1.16 11.23 19.55
CA ASN A 239 0.55 12.11 18.56
C ASN A 239 1.46 12.23 17.34
N ASP A 240 1.19 11.45 16.29
CA ASP A 240 2.01 11.48 15.09
C ASP A 240 1.79 12.78 14.29
N SER A 241 2.89 13.36 13.81
CA SER A 241 2.89 14.42 12.80
C SER A 241 2.51 13.85 11.43
N ASP A 242 3.14 12.73 11.06
CA ASP A 242 2.93 12.03 9.79
C ASP A 242 1.87 10.93 9.92
N PRO A 243 1.14 10.61 8.83
CA PRO A 243 0.19 9.51 8.86
C PRO A 243 0.87 8.15 8.97
N ILE A 244 0.28 7.26 9.76
CA ILE A 244 0.67 5.84 9.82
C ILE A 244 0.20 5.07 8.59
N ALA A 245 -0.84 5.57 7.94
CA ALA A 245 -1.37 5.07 6.69
C ALA A 245 -2.08 6.21 5.95
N ALA A 246 -1.88 6.29 4.64
CA ALA A 246 -2.57 7.25 3.78
C ALA A 246 -2.83 6.67 2.39
N GLY A 247 -3.94 7.09 1.78
CA GLY A 247 -4.33 6.64 0.45
C GLY A 247 -5.34 7.59 -0.18
N ARG A 248 -5.41 7.56 -1.52
CA ARG A 248 -6.39 8.35 -2.28
C ARG A 248 -7.60 7.48 -2.60
N ILE A 249 -8.79 8.02 -2.35
CA ILE A 249 -10.06 7.42 -2.74
C ILE A 249 -10.67 8.20 -3.89
N PHE A 250 -11.39 7.51 -4.77
CA PHE A 250 -12.05 8.09 -5.93
C PHE A 250 -13.56 8.00 -5.73
N SER A 251 -14.24 9.08 -6.06
CA SER A 251 -15.69 9.14 -5.94
C SER A 251 -16.37 8.41 -7.09
N SER A 252 -17.54 7.87 -6.79
CA SER A 252 -18.48 7.32 -7.76
C SER A 252 -19.85 7.94 -7.49
N TYR A 253 -20.64 8.17 -8.55
CA TYR A 253 -22.00 8.67 -8.39
C TYR A 253 -22.96 7.49 -8.29
N THR A 254 -23.61 7.31 -7.15
CA THR A 254 -24.51 6.18 -6.89
C THR A 254 -25.58 6.61 -5.90
N SER A 255 -26.82 6.17 -6.12
CA SER A 255 -27.97 6.51 -5.25
C SER A 255 -28.17 8.01 -5.03
N GLY A 256 -27.96 8.82 -6.08
CA GLY A 256 -28.20 10.27 -6.04
C GLY A 256 -27.11 11.12 -5.38
N ARG A 257 -25.96 10.54 -5.00
CA ARG A 257 -24.85 11.27 -4.36
C ARG A 257 -23.49 10.77 -4.84
N TRP A 258 -22.48 11.63 -4.71
CA TRP A 258 -21.08 11.21 -4.87
C TRP A 258 -20.63 10.51 -3.60
N GLN A 259 -20.07 9.31 -3.74
CA GLN A 259 -19.60 8.53 -2.61
C GLN A 259 -18.32 7.75 -2.90
N ALA A 260 -17.54 7.52 -1.85
CA ALA A 260 -16.31 6.75 -1.90
C ALA A 260 -16.09 6.02 -0.57
N PRO A 261 -16.31 4.70 -0.53
CA PRO A 261 -16.00 3.92 0.65
C PRO A 261 -14.50 3.81 0.89
N PHE A 262 -14.10 3.73 2.15
CA PHE A 262 -12.72 3.44 2.53
C PHE A 262 -12.56 2.47 3.68
N ALA A 263 -11.37 1.90 3.74
CA ALA A 263 -10.81 1.07 4.78
C ALA A 263 -9.33 1.42 4.87
N VAL A 264 -8.84 1.64 6.09
CA VAL A 264 -7.44 1.90 6.38
C VAL A 264 -7.01 0.94 7.47
N PHE A 265 -5.93 0.22 7.23
CA PHE A 265 -5.38 -0.72 8.18
C PHE A 265 -4.41 -0.01 9.12
N VAL A 266 -4.48 -0.36 10.39
CA VAL A 266 -3.65 0.24 11.44
C VAL A 266 -3.25 -0.84 12.45
N PRO A 267 -2.14 -0.68 13.20
CA PRO A 267 -1.85 -1.57 14.31
C PRO A 267 -3.02 -1.61 15.31
N PRO A 268 -3.25 -2.71 16.03
CA PRO A 268 -4.21 -2.72 17.13
C PRO A 268 -3.86 -1.62 18.13
N ALA A 269 -4.87 -0.91 18.61
CA ALA A 269 -4.72 0.06 19.68
C ALA A 269 -4.21 -0.65 20.93
N SER A 270 -3.22 -0.05 21.60
CA SER A 270 -2.72 -0.52 22.89
C SER A 270 -2.69 0.63 23.89
N GLY A 271 -3.14 0.37 25.12
CA GLY A 271 -3.23 1.38 26.17
C GLY A 271 -4.14 2.56 25.77
N SER A 272 -3.65 3.79 25.93
CA SER A 272 -4.38 5.04 25.64
C SER A 272 -4.13 5.58 24.22
N VAL A 273 -3.63 4.76 23.29
CA VAL A 273 -3.44 5.16 21.89
C VAL A 273 -4.73 4.89 21.12
N GLY A 274 -5.31 5.95 20.56
CA GLY A 274 -6.39 5.87 19.58
C GLY A 274 -5.93 6.38 18.21
N TYR A 275 -6.83 6.33 17.24
CA TYR A 275 -6.57 6.76 15.87
C TYR A 275 -7.56 7.82 15.44
N LYS A 276 -7.08 8.90 14.80
CA LYS A 276 -7.95 9.86 14.09
C LYS A 276 -7.77 9.72 12.60
N THR A 277 -8.89 9.73 11.89
CA THR A 277 -8.95 9.75 10.43
C THR A 277 -9.17 11.17 9.96
N PHE A 278 -8.39 11.58 8.97
CA PHE A 278 -8.44 12.87 8.31
C PHE A 278 -8.78 12.69 6.85
N ILE A 279 -9.67 13.54 6.32
CA ILE A 279 -10.08 13.48 4.91
C ILE A 279 -9.90 14.87 4.29
N THR A 280 -9.11 14.93 3.22
CA THR A 280 -8.89 16.13 2.42
C THR A 280 -9.39 15.93 1.01
N ALA A 281 -10.22 16.84 0.52
CA ALA A 281 -10.72 16.86 -0.85
C ALA A 281 -10.67 18.31 -1.37
N ASN A 282 -10.35 18.50 -2.65
CA ASN A 282 -10.28 19.83 -3.24
C ASN A 282 -11.66 20.51 -3.21
N GLY A 283 -11.75 21.73 -2.68
CA GLY A 283 -13.00 22.48 -2.51
C GLY A 283 -13.80 22.14 -1.24
N PHE A 284 -13.25 21.32 -0.33
CA PHE A 284 -13.93 20.93 0.91
C PHE A 284 -13.06 21.19 2.14
N ALA A 285 -13.71 21.47 3.26
CA ALA A 285 -13.06 21.61 4.56
C ALA A 285 -12.38 20.29 4.97
N LEU A 286 -11.27 20.39 5.72
CA LEU A 286 -10.63 19.22 6.32
C LEU A 286 -11.60 18.56 7.30
N TYR A 287 -11.91 17.28 7.06
CA TYR A 287 -12.60 16.46 8.05
C TYR A 287 -11.58 15.84 9.02
N SER A 288 -11.95 15.77 10.30
CA SER A 288 -11.23 15.04 11.34
C SER A 288 -12.23 14.24 12.18
N SER A 289 -12.03 12.94 12.32
CA SER A 289 -12.84 12.10 13.19
C SER A 289 -12.55 12.34 14.68
N GLN A 290 -13.40 11.79 15.55
CA GLN A 290 -13.01 11.48 16.93
C GLN A 290 -11.93 10.39 16.95
N ALA A 291 -11.19 10.28 18.05
CA ALA A 291 -10.22 9.22 18.21
C ALA A 291 -10.95 7.89 18.47
N VAL A 292 -10.59 6.84 17.72
CA VAL A 292 -11.18 5.50 17.85
C VAL A 292 -10.12 4.49 18.27
N SER A 293 -10.53 3.47 19.01
CA SER A 293 -9.71 2.30 19.34
C SER A 293 -9.98 1.21 18.32
N VAL A 294 -8.92 0.56 17.82
CA VAL A 294 -9.01 -0.50 16.80
C VAL A 294 -8.51 -1.80 17.41
N ALA A 295 -9.33 -2.85 17.39
CA ALA A 295 -8.93 -4.18 17.83
C ALA A 295 -8.28 -4.98 16.69
N GLN A 296 -7.43 -5.95 17.04
CA GLN A 296 -6.84 -6.85 16.05
C GLN A 296 -7.93 -7.67 15.38
N GLY A 297 -7.91 -7.73 14.04
CA GLY A 297 -8.87 -8.52 13.29
C GLY A 297 -10.27 -7.91 13.18
N ASP A 298 -10.50 -6.71 13.71
CA ASP A 298 -11.81 -6.06 13.70
C ASP A 298 -11.81 -4.78 12.85
N ALA A 299 -12.98 -4.51 12.25
CA ALA A 299 -13.27 -3.25 11.59
C ALA A 299 -13.92 -2.28 12.58
N THR A 300 -13.39 -1.06 12.65
CA THR A 300 -13.96 0.05 13.41
C THR A 300 -14.66 1.00 12.45
N GLU A 301 -15.99 1.11 12.55
CA GLU A 301 -16.80 1.93 11.66
C GLU A 301 -16.84 3.39 12.07
N LEU A 302 -16.56 4.28 11.12
CA LEU A 302 -16.81 5.73 11.22
C LEU A 302 -18.16 6.13 10.62
N GLY A 303 -18.83 5.22 9.91
CA GLY A 303 -20.08 5.49 9.22
C GLY A 303 -19.93 6.40 7.99
N GLU A 304 -21.00 7.14 7.68
CA GLU A 304 -21.02 8.11 6.60
C GLU A 304 -20.35 9.43 7.01
N ILE A 305 -19.44 9.91 6.16
CA ILE A 305 -18.69 11.15 6.35
C ILE A 305 -19.06 12.12 5.22
N VAL A 306 -19.94 13.06 5.54
CA VAL A 306 -20.40 14.06 4.57
C VAL A 306 -19.36 15.18 4.45
N LEU A 307 -18.80 15.37 3.26
CA LEU A 307 -17.87 16.46 3.01
C LEU A 307 -18.60 17.82 3.07
N THR A 308 -18.03 18.76 3.81
CA THR A 308 -18.52 20.14 3.90
C THR A 308 -17.72 21.05 2.96
N PRO A 309 -18.36 21.80 2.05
CA PRO A 309 -17.66 22.79 1.21
C PRO A 309 -16.90 23.82 2.04
N GLN A 310 -15.82 24.38 1.47
CA GLN A 310 -15.11 25.53 2.07
C GLN A 310 -15.86 26.85 1.84
#